data_AF-A0A3G6N682-F1
#
_entry.id   AF-A0A3G6N682-F1
#
_cell.length_a   1.000
_cell.length_b   1.000
_cell.length_c   1.000
_cell.angle_alpha   90.00
_cell.angle_beta   90.00
_cell.angle_gamma   90.00
#
_symmetry.space_group_name_H-M   'P 1'
#
loop_
_entity.id
_entity.type
_entity.pdbx_description
1 polymer ?
#
loop_
_entity_poly.entity_id
_entity_poly.type
_entity_poly.pdbx_seq_one_letter_code
_entity_poly.pdbx_strand_id
1 'polypeptide(L)'
;MNTKENYPKLDLSQIEQWEKKNNVQIPLSYKEYLLEHNAGYFISEPNVFDVPKMGRFALANFLGLSDDIYGLKHALKIYIDRYPNKYFPIAYDVVGNLILIGQSEKNNGQIFFWYHEMEQGTGKKPYEKNIFKVAKTLEDFINSLYTPEQESYGKLVDIFDGDDEGIKKLLDSGWDIDTPCEFNQTLIQRASLADRVWLVEELIKRGAKLDGAIEQSINLNSFESLKLLLSAGANIEELNKQSYTPLQKSVIANKLKAVQLLLEYDANKNVIDEFGDTPLETALFKKGKGVDMEEIIKILQNS
;
A
#
# COMPACT_ATOMS: atom_id res chain seq x y z
N MET A 1 3.86 -21.51 -1.54
CA MET A 1 4.86 -22.15 -0.66
C MET A 1 4.39 -22.14 0.79
N ASN A 2 3.96 -23.30 1.25
CA ASN A 2 3.66 -23.60 2.65
C ASN A 2 4.97 -23.52 3.47
N THR A 3 4.95 -22.99 4.68
CA THR A 3 6.12 -22.60 5.52
C THR A 3 7.07 -23.72 5.97
N LYS A 4 7.04 -24.92 5.36
CA LYS A 4 7.51 -26.12 6.05
C LYS A 4 9.02 -26.43 6.01
N GLU A 5 9.87 -25.82 5.19
CA GLU A 5 11.13 -26.54 4.84
C GLU A 5 12.46 -25.76 4.77
N ASN A 6 12.59 -24.53 5.27
CA ASN A 6 13.85 -23.79 5.03
C ASN A 6 14.72 -23.47 6.27
N TYR A 7 14.33 -23.86 7.49
CA TYR A 7 15.23 -23.85 8.65
C TYR A 7 15.32 -25.23 9.31
N PRO A 8 16.48 -25.57 9.91
CA PRO A 8 16.61 -26.80 10.67
C PRO A 8 15.59 -26.84 11.81
N LYS A 9 14.99 -28.00 12.04
CA LYS A 9 14.15 -28.23 13.22
C LYS A 9 14.93 -27.87 14.49
N LEU A 10 14.26 -27.18 15.40
CA LEU A 10 14.82 -26.85 16.70
C LEU A 10 14.51 -27.94 17.71
N ASP A 11 15.40 -28.08 18.68
CA ASP A 11 15.11 -28.71 19.96
C ASP A 11 14.98 -27.66 21.09
N LEU A 12 14.48 -28.10 22.24
CA LEU A 12 14.26 -27.22 23.39
C LEU A 12 15.58 -26.62 23.92
N SER A 13 16.68 -27.37 23.87
CA SER A 13 18.00 -26.91 24.33
C SER A 13 18.50 -25.74 23.46
N GLN A 14 18.27 -25.80 22.15
CA GLN A 14 18.60 -24.70 21.25
C GLN A 14 17.79 -23.43 21.54
N ILE A 15 16.49 -23.57 21.84
CA ILE A 15 15.64 -22.44 22.24
C ILE A 15 16.12 -21.85 23.56
N GLU A 16 16.39 -22.68 24.58
CA GLU A 16 16.87 -22.22 25.89
C GLU A 16 18.24 -21.54 25.82
N GLN A 17 19.15 -22.07 24.99
CA GLN A 17 20.44 -21.44 24.71
C GLN A 17 20.26 -20.07 24.05
N TRP A 18 19.32 -19.95 23.12
CA TRP A 18 19.01 -18.70 22.45
C TRP A 18 18.38 -17.68 23.42
N GLU A 19 17.43 -18.10 24.26
CA GLU A 19 16.83 -17.27 25.33
C GLU A 19 17.91 -16.72 26.26
N LYS A 20 18.81 -17.60 26.74
CA LYS A 20 19.93 -17.22 27.61
C LYS A 20 20.90 -16.26 26.93
N LYS A 21 21.24 -16.50 25.67
CA LYS A 21 22.16 -15.65 24.88
C LYS A 21 21.60 -14.25 24.65
N ASN A 22 20.29 -14.13 24.43
CA ASN A 22 19.63 -12.87 24.11
C ASN A 22 18.95 -12.21 25.32
N ASN A 23 19.05 -12.80 26.51
CA ASN A 23 18.46 -12.33 27.76
C ASN A 23 16.95 -12.03 27.62
N VAL A 24 16.22 -12.99 27.06
CA VAL A 24 14.79 -12.86 26.77
C VAL A 24 14.07 -14.16 27.07
N GLN A 25 12.80 -14.09 27.46
CA GLN A 25 11.95 -15.25 27.68
C GLN A 25 10.85 -15.30 26.61
N ILE A 26 10.90 -16.33 25.78
CA ILE A 26 9.91 -16.62 24.76
C ILE A 26 8.66 -17.21 25.45
N PRO A 27 7.45 -16.73 25.12
CA PRO A 27 6.20 -17.30 25.61
C PRO A 27 6.06 -18.79 25.29
N LEU A 28 5.55 -19.58 26.24
CA LEU A 28 5.46 -21.05 26.12
C LEU A 28 4.78 -21.49 24.81
N SER A 29 3.61 -20.94 24.51
CA SER A 29 2.87 -21.26 23.27
C SER A 29 3.63 -20.91 21.99
N TYR A 30 4.54 -19.92 22.04
CA TYR A 30 5.37 -19.60 20.90
C TYR A 30 6.62 -20.50 20.81
N LYS A 31 7.14 -21.00 21.94
CA LYS A 31 8.19 -22.04 21.91
C LYS A 31 7.68 -23.32 21.26
N GLU A 32 6.46 -23.75 21.62
CA GLU A 32 5.80 -24.91 21.03
C GLU A 32 5.72 -24.76 19.50
N TYR A 33 5.28 -23.60 19.02
CA TYR A 33 5.27 -23.28 17.60
C TYR A 33 6.68 -23.32 16.96
N LEU A 34 7.71 -22.76 17.62
CA LEU A 34 9.08 -22.76 17.11
C LEU A 34 9.69 -24.16 17.00
N LEU A 35 9.36 -25.08 17.91
CA LEU A 35 9.82 -26.47 17.86
C LEU A 35 9.28 -27.20 16.63
N GLU A 36 8.06 -26.86 16.21
CA GLU A 36 7.40 -27.49 15.07
C GLU A 36 7.77 -26.84 13.73
N HIS A 37 7.95 -25.52 13.71
CA HIS A 37 7.97 -24.73 12.47
C HIS A 37 9.19 -23.84 12.26
N ASN A 38 10.06 -23.66 13.27
CA ASN A 38 11.24 -22.77 13.30
C ASN A 38 11.25 -21.73 12.16
N ALA A 39 10.33 -20.76 12.25
CA ALA A 39 9.88 -19.89 11.16
C ALA A 39 10.97 -18.97 10.56
N GLY A 40 10.58 -17.93 9.80
CA GLY A 40 11.51 -16.92 9.26
C GLY A 40 11.44 -16.71 7.75
N TYR A 41 10.59 -17.44 7.03
CA TYR A 41 10.32 -17.21 5.61
C TYR A 41 8.89 -16.74 5.36
N PHE A 42 8.71 -16.09 4.20
CA PHE A 42 7.42 -15.59 3.73
C PHE A 42 6.35 -16.69 3.64
N ILE A 43 5.18 -16.40 4.17
CA ILE A 43 3.97 -17.21 4.08
C ILE A 43 3.26 -16.84 2.79
N SER A 44 3.13 -17.79 1.87
CA SER A 44 2.44 -17.50 0.63
C SER A 44 0.93 -17.44 0.79
N GLU A 45 0.31 -18.48 1.38
CA GLU A 45 -1.14 -18.64 1.55
C GLU A 45 -1.41 -19.87 2.44
N PRO A 46 -2.47 -19.89 3.28
CA PRO A 46 -3.29 -18.75 3.67
C PRO A 46 -2.49 -17.75 4.52
N ASN A 47 -2.62 -16.45 4.25
CA ASN A 47 -1.83 -15.42 4.94
C ASN A 47 -2.62 -14.17 5.36
N VAL A 48 -3.92 -14.07 5.06
CA VAL A 48 -4.73 -12.89 5.41
C VAL A 48 -5.43 -13.10 6.75
N PHE A 49 -5.51 -12.03 7.55
CA PHE A 49 -6.25 -11.99 8.81
C PHE A 49 -7.02 -10.68 8.95
N ASP A 50 -8.09 -10.70 9.75
CA ASP A 50 -8.90 -9.53 10.01
C ASP A 50 -8.54 -8.86 11.34
N VAL A 51 -8.44 -7.54 11.30
CA VAL A 51 -8.29 -6.70 12.48
C VAL A 51 -9.63 -5.99 12.74
N PRO A 52 -10.27 -6.21 13.92
CA PRO A 52 -11.56 -5.63 14.22
C PRO A 52 -11.57 -4.10 14.04
N LYS A 53 -12.53 -3.60 13.25
CA LYS A 53 -12.71 -2.16 12.91
C LYS A 53 -11.60 -1.54 12.05
N MET A 54 -10.61 -2.31 11.59
CA MET A 54 -9.56 -1.82 10.69
C MET A 54 -9.59 -2.51 9.31
N GLY A 55 -10.08 -3.74 9.23
CA GLY A 55 -10.18 -4.49 7.99
C GLY A 55 -9.12 -5.60 7.87
N ARG A 56 -8.79 -5.96 6.63
CA ARG A 56 -7.92 -7.10 6.28
C ARG A 56 -6.45 -6.70 6.19
N PHE A 57 -5.57 -7.57 6.70
CA PHE A 57 -4.11 -7.43 6.68
C PHE A 57 -3.47 -8.74 6.24
N ALA A 58 -2.25 -8.67 5.68
CA ALA A 58 -1.53 -9.86 5.21
C ALA A 58 -0.30 -10.11 6.08
N LEU A 59 -0.19 -11.34 6.58
CA LEU A 59 0.92 -11.87 7.34
C LEU A 59 2.11 -12.13 6.38
N ALA A 60 3.27 -11.55 6.68
CA ALA A 60 4.49 -11.84 5.93
C ALA A 60 5.14 -13.12 6.42
N ASN A 61 5.53 -13.18 7.69
CA ASN A 61 6.27 -14.30 8.25
C ASN A 61 6.16 -14.35 9.77
N PHE A 62 6.11 -15.56 10.33
CA PHE A 62 6.44 -15.75 11.75
C PHE A 62 7.95 -15.60 11.97
N LEU A 63 8.34 -15.14 13.16
CA LEU A 63 9.72 -14.85 13.52
C LEU A 63 10.44 -16.11 14.02
N GLY A 64 11.47 -16.55 13.30
CA GLY A 64 12.32 -17.69 13.71
C GLY A 64 13.49 -17.28 14.59
N LEU A 65 14.36 -18.25 14.93
CA LEU A 65 15.62 -17.98 15.64
C LEU A 65 16.79 -17.61 14.72
N SER A 66 16.51 -17.31 13.45
CA SER A 66 17.50 -16.84 12.49
C SER A 66 18.13 -15.50 12.91
N ASP A 67 19.36 -15.26 12.44
CA ASP A 67 20.09 -14.00 12.66
C ASP A 67 19.82 -12.95 11.56
N ASP A 68 18.93 -13.25 10.60
CA ASP A 68 18.55 -12.35 9.51
C ASP A 68 17.43 -11.36 9.91
N ILE A 69 16.99 -10.54 8.94
CA ILE A 69 15.98 -9.49 9.15
C ILE A 69 14.59 -10.05 9.48
N TYR A 70 14.35 -11.35 9.25
CA TYR A 70 13.08 -12.03 9.54
C TYR A 70 13.11 -12.79 10.87
N GLY A 71 14.24 -12.75 11.58
CA GLY A 71 14.43 -13.41 12.86
C GLY A 71 13.97 -12.60 14.07
N LEU A 72 13.66 -13.30 15.17
CA LEU A 72 13.26 -12.73 16.45
C LEU A 72 14.27 -11.69 16.97
N LYS A 73 15.56 -11.94 16.80
CA LYS A 73 16.62 -11.05 17.28
C LYS A 73 16.55 -9.69 16.61
N HIS A 74 16.26 -9.65 15.31
CA HIS A 74 16.09 -8.40 14.58
C HIS A 74 14.87 -7.63 15.11
N ALA A 75 13.73 -8.30 15.24
CA ALA A 75 12.51 -7.69 15.77
C ALA A 75 12.70 -7.12 17.18
N LEU A 76 13.31 -7.88 18.09
CA LEU A 76 13.59 -7.42 19.44
C LEU A 76 14.54 -6.20 19.42
N LYS A 77 15.63 -6.24 18.65
CA LYS A 77 16.58 -5.13 18.55
C LYS A 77 15.93 -3.82 18.09
N ILE A 78 14.99 -3.90 17.14
CA ILE A 78 14.36 -2.72 16.55
C ILE A 78 13.18 -2.21 17.38
N TYR A 79 12.40 -3.12 17.99
CA TYR A 79 11.07 -2.77 18.50
C TYR A 79 10.85 -3.02 19.99
N ILE A 80 11.76 -3.67 20.73
CA ILE A 80 11.47 -4.06 22.13
C ILE A 80 11.12 -2.88 23.05
N ASP A 81 11.73 -1.72 22.82
CA ASP A 81 11.45 -0.49 23.59
C ASP A 81 10.29 0.34 23.02
N ARG A 82 9.73 -0.12 21.89
CA ARG A 82 8.67 0.53 21.15
C ARG A 82 7.30 -0.07 21.39
N TYR A 83 7.10 -1.00 22.33
CA TYR A 83 5.76 -1.39 22.82
C TYR A 83 5.81 -1.78 24.29
N PRO A 84 4.66 -1.80 25.00
CA PRO A 84 4.65 -2.18 26.41
C PRO A 84 5.25 -3.58 26.60
N ASN A 85 6.11 -3.73 27.61
CA ASN A 85 6.81 -4.99 27.94
C ASN A 85 5.90 -6.18 28.31
N LYS A 86 4.58 -6.00 28.30
CA LYS A 86 3.57 -7.05 28.46
C LYS A 86 3.24 -7.78 27.15
N TYR A 87 3.96 -7.49 26.07
CA TYR A 87 3.80 -8.09 24.76
C TYR A 87 5.13 -8.59 24.21
N PHE A 88 5.08 -9.62 23.38
CA PHE A 88 6.24 -10.23 22.74
C PHE A 88 6.00 -10.38 21.24
N PRO A 89 6.97 -10.09 20.35
CA PRO A 89 6.75 -10.13 18.91
C PRO A 89 6.86 -11.56 18.39
N ILE A 90 5.95 -11.95 17.49
CA ILE A 90 5.90 -13.30 16.94
C ILE A 90 5.82 -13.35 15.42
N ALA A 91 5.38 -12.29 14.74
CA ALA A 91 5.34 -12.25 13.28
C ALA A 91 5.39 -10.82 12.74
N TYR A 92 5.71 -10.69 11.45
CA TYR A 92 5.53 -9.47 10.67
C TYR A 92 4.31 -9.59 9.75
N ASP A 93 3.62 -8.46 9.53
CA ASP A 93 2.78 -8.27 8.35
C ASP A 93 3.64 -7.83 7.14
N VAL A 94 3.03 -7.77 5.95
CA VAL A 94 3.72 -7.44 4.68
C VAL A 94 4.30 -6.03 4.61
N VAL A 95 3.94 -5.12 5.52
CA VAL A 95 4.47 -3.76 5.56
C VAL A 95 5.33 -3.48 6.81
N GLY A 96 5.61 -4.50 7.62
CA GLY A 96 6.53 -4.43 8.77
C GLY A 96 5.88 -4.21 10.13
N ASN A 97 4.55 -4.17 10.22
CA ASN A 97 3.83 -4.18 11.49
C ASN A 97 4.03 -5.52 12.21
N LEU A 98 3.89 -5.52 13.54
CA LEU A 98 4.11 -6.73 14.34
C LEU A 98 2.81 -7.38 14.77
N ILE A 99 2.80 -8.70 14.70
CA ILE A 99 1.90 -9.54 15.46
C ILE A 99 2.60 -9.82 16.80
N LEU A 100 1.88 -9.57 17.88
CA LEU A 100 2.36 -9.68 19.25
C LEU A 100 1.55 -10.74 20.01
N ILE A 101 2.18 -11.39 20.98
CA ILE A 101 1.53 -12.25 21.97
C ILE A 101 1.58 -11.58 23.35
N GLY A 102 0.46 -11.58 24.06
CA GLY A 102 0.36 -11.02 25.41
C GLY A 102 1.05 -11.90 26.45
N GLN A 103 1.65 -11.27 27.46
CA GLN A 103 2.39 -11.92 28.55
C GLN A 103 1.90 -11.50 29.95
N SER A 104 0.94 -10.59 30.06
CA SER A 104 0.34 -10.22 31.35
C SER A 104 -0.72 -11.23 31.80
N GLU A 105 -1.02 -11.31 33.10
CA GLU A 105 -2.06 -12.20 33.64
C GLU A 105 -3.40 -12.11 32.90
N LYS A 106 -3.79 -10.90 32.47
CA LYS A 106 -5.06 -10.66 31.77
C LYS A 106 -5.05 -11.09 30.29
N ASN A 107 -3.89 -11.00 29.64
CA ASN A 107 -3.77 -11.13 28.19
C ASN A 107 -2.84 -12.27 27.76
N ASN A 108 -2.39 -13.12 28.69
CA ASN A 108 -1.40 -14.16 28.45
C ASN A 108 -1.84 -15.08 27.31
N GLY A 109 -0.98 -15.26 26.31
CA GLY A 109 -1.23 -16.12 25.15
C GLY A 109 -2.19 -15.54 24.09
N GLN A 110 -2.83 -14.40 24.35
CA GLN A 110 -3.70 -13.73 23.38
C GLN A 110 -2.87 -13.05 22.29
N ILE A 111 -3.42 -12.97 21.07
CA ILE A 111 -2.72 -12.44 19.91
C ILE A 111 -3.24 -11.05 19.58
N PHE A 112 -2.30 -10.14 19.32
CA PHE A 112 -2.53 -8.75 19.03
C PHE A 112 -1.81 -8.34 17.75
N PHE A 113 -2.37 -7.39 17.02
CA PHE A 113 -1.74 -6.70 15.92
C PHE A 113 -1.36 -5.29 16.36
N TRP A 114 -0.08 -4.94 16.21
CA TRP A 114 0.40 -3.59 16.49
C TRP A 114 0.65 -2.84 15.19
N TYR A 115 -0.23 -1.89 14.90
CA TYR A 115 -0.15 -1.05 13.71
C TYR A 115 0.75 0.17 13.99
N HIS A 116 2.05 0.04 13.72
CA HIS A 116 3.03 1.06 14.09
C HIS A 116 3.04 2.26 13.15
N GLU A 117 2.50 2.13 11.93
CA GLU A 117 2.37 3.24 10.96
C GLU A 117 1.46 4.38 11.44
N MET A 118 0.62 4.16 12.47
CA MET A 118 -0.17 5.21 13.12
C MET A 118 0.52 5.90 14.32
N GLU A 119 1.84 5.72 14.49
CA GLU A 119 2.58 6.48 15.49
C GLU A 119 2.80 7.93 15.02
N GLN A 120 2.22 8.89 15.74
CA GLN A 120 2.46 10.31 15.47
C GLN A 120 3.82 10.75 16.00
N GLY A 121 4.84 10.73 15.14
CA GLY A 121 6.10 11.47 15.32
C GLY A 121 6.99 11.02 16.49
N THR A 122 8.26 11.39 16.41
CA THR A 122 9.36 10.86 17.24
C THR A 122 9.17 11.10 18.74
N GLY A 123 9.33 10.04 19.54
CA GLY A 123 9.56 10.12 21.00
C GLY A 123 8.38 9.73 21.90
N LYS A 124 7.19 9.43 21.37
CA LYS A 124 6.08 8.88 22.17
C LYS A 124 6.01 7.36 21.94
N LYS A 125 6.31 6.59 23.00
CA LYS A 125 6.05 5.13 23.07
C LYS A 125 4.60 4.85 22.61
N PRO A 126 4.29 3.71 21.98
CA PRO A 126 2.99 3.49 21.38
C PRO A 126 1.91 3.69 22.41
N TYR A 127 0.87 4.40 21.99
CA TYR A 127 -0.39 4.32 22.67
C TYR A 127 -0.90 2.89 22.51
N GLU A 128 -1.28 2.23 23.61
CA GLU A 128 -2.00 0.95 23.59
C GLU A 128 -3.21 0.96 22.63
N LYS A 129 -3.71 2.15 22.27
CA LYS A 129 -4.73 2.37 21.22
C LYS A 129 -4.37 1.77 19.85
N ASN A 130 -3.09 1.56 19.54
CA ASN A 130 -2.62 1.01 18.27
C ASN A 130 -2.38 -0.51 18.34
N ILE A 131 -2.70 -1.15 19.48
CA ILE A 131 -2.55 -2.59 19.68
C ILE A 131 -3.95 -3.21 19.72
N PHE A 132 -4.28 -3.99 18.70
CA PHE A 132 -5.61 -4.53 18.47
C PHE A 132 -5.61 -6.02 18.72
N LYS A 133 -6.51 -6.53 19.56
CA LYS A 133 -6.65 -7.98 19.75
C LYS A 133 -7.21 -8.61 18.48
N VAL A 134 -6.51 -9.62 17.96
CA VAL A 134 -6.91 -10.34 16.73
C VAL A 134 -7.30 -11.80 16.99
N ALA A 135 -6.76 -12.43 18.05
CA ALA A 135 -7.17 -13.80 18.41
C ALA A 135 -7.05 -14.07 19.92
N LYS A 136 -7.71 -15.14 20.39
CA LYS A 136 -7.64 -15.57 21.81
C LYS A 136 -6.39 -16.40 22.09
N THR A 137 -5.91 -17.17 21.12
CA THR A 137 -4.71 -18.00 21.20
C THR A 137 -3.93 -17.93 19.88
N LEU A 138 -2.68 -18.41 19.87
CA LEU A 138 -1.88 -18.54 18.65
C LEU A 138 -2.53 -19.51 17.66
N GLU A 139 -3.09 -20.61 18.16
CA GLU A 139 -3.80 -21.59 17.35
C GLU A 139 -5.04 -20.96 16.69
N ASP A 140 -5.85 -20.21 17.45
CA ASP A 140 -6.99 -19.47 16.89
C ASP A 140 -6.55 -18.50 15.79
N PHE A 141 -5.41 -17.82 15.97
CA PHE A 141 -4.88 -16.88 14.97
C PHE A 141 -4.48 -17.61 13.69
N ILE A 142 -3.69 -18.68 13.80
CA ILE A 142 -3.24 -19.48 12.65
C ILE A 142 -4.44 -20.08 11.91
N ASN A 143 -5.42 -20.61 12.65
CA ASN A 143 -6.64 -21.19 12.08
C ASN A 143 -7.59 -20.12 11.48
N SER A 144 -7.45 -18.86 11.89
CA SER A 144 -8.20 -17.74 11.30
C SER A 144 -7.58 -17.22 10.01
N LEU A 145 -6.33 -17.61 9.70
CA LEU A 145 -5.71 -17.20 8.45
C LEU A 145 -6.50 -17.77 7.28
N TYR A 146 -6.79 -16.92 6.31
CA TYR A 146 -7.48 -17.30 5.10
C TYR A 146 -6.73 -16.78 3.88
N THR A 147 -6.92 -17.48 2.77
CA THR A 147 -6.71 -16.86 1.46
C THR A 147 -8.04 -16.20 1.14
N PRO A 148 -8.11 -14.87 0.98
CA PRO A 148 -9.35 -14.26 0.52
C PRO A 148 -9.78 -15.01 -0.74
N GLU A 149 -11.06 -15.38 -0.83
CA GLU A 149 -11.61 -15.79 -2.12
C GLU A 149 -11.12 -14.76 -3.12
N GLN A 150 -10.53 -15.22 -4.22
CA GLN A 150 -10.11 -14.31 -5.27
C GLN A 150 -11.34 -13.44 -5.59
N GLU A 151 -11.35 -12.19 -5.12
CA GLU A 151 -12.25 -11.14 -5.59
C GLU A 151 -11.80 -10.82 -7.02
N SER A 152 -11.85 -11.81 -7.92
CA SER A 152 -11.36 -11.80 -9.30
C SER A 152 -10.13 -10.92 -9.57
N TYR A 153 -9.17 -10.83 -8.66
CA TYR A 153 -7.95 -10.04 -8.89
C TYR A 153 -7.02 -10.76 -9.88
N GLY A 154 -7.18 -12.08 -10.04
CA GLY A 154 -6.40 -12.94 -10.94
C GLY A 154 -6.69 -12.82 -12.44
N LYS A 155 -7.60 -11.94 -12.90
CA LYS A 155 -7.74 -11.66 -14.35
C LYS A 155 -6.99 -10.42 -14.82
N LEU A 156 -6.58 -9.53 -13.90
CA LEU A 156 -6.17 -8.17 -14.26
C LEU A 156 -4.69 -7.88 -14.00
N VAL A 157 -4.00 -8.59 -13.09
CA VAL A 157 -2.52 -8.55 -13.01
C VAL A 157 -1.92 -9.02 -14.34
N ASP A 158 -2.48 -10.10 -14.90
CA ASP A 158 -2.13 -10.62 -16.22
C ASP A 158 -2.45 -9.65 -17.36
N ILE A 159 -3.26 -8.60 -17.18
CA ILE A 159 -3.43 -7.57 -18.20
C ILE A 159 -2.24 -6.63 -18.20
N PHE A 160 -1.72 -6.23 -17.04
CA PHE A 160 -0.65 -5.23 -16.99
C PHE A 160 0.71 -5.79 -17.40
N ASP A 161 0.96 -7.06 -17.12
CA ASP A 161 2.16 -7.79 -17.57
C ASP A 161 1.91 -8.65 -18.83
N GLY A 162 0.66 -8.77 -19.28
CA GLY A 162 0.29 -9.58 -20.44
C GLY A 162 0.54 -8.89 -21.77
N ASP A 163 0.60 -9.70 -22.83
CA ASP A 163 0.67 -9.23 -24.21
C ASP A 163 -0.65 -8.56 -24.65
N ASP A 164 -0.55 -7.67 -25.63
CA ASP A 164 -1.70 -6.93 -26.17
C ASP A 164 -2.80 -7.87 -26.71
N GLU A 165 -2.45 -9.11 -27.07
CA GLU A 165 -3.38 -10.11 -27.59
C GLU A 165 -4.31 -10.65 -26.50
N GLY A 166 -3.78 -10.95 -25.31
CA GLY A 166 -4.58 -11.38 -24.16
C GLY A 166 -5.57 -10.31 -23.72
N ILE A 167 -5.11 -9.05 -23.68
CA ILE A 167 -5.95 -7.91 -23.33
C ILE A 167 -7.07 -7.73 -24.36
N LYS A 168 -6.74 -7.81 -25.65
CA LYS A 168 -7.73 -7.71 -26.72
C LYS A 168 -8.78 -8.81 -26.64
N LYS A 169 -8.37 -10.06 -26.43
CA LYS A 169 -9.30 -11.19 -26.22
C LYS A 169 -10.23 -10.97 -25.04
N LEU A 170 -9.73 -10.41 -23.94
CA LEU A 170 -10.58 -10.09 -22.79
C LEU A 170 -11.60 -9.00 -23.14
N LEU A 171 -11.17 -7.90 -23.75
CA LEU A 171 -12.07 -6.83 -24.15
C LEU A 171 -13.14 -7.33 -25.15
N ASP A 172 -12.77 -8.23 -26.05
CA ASP A 172 -13.68 -8.85 -27.03
C ASP A 172 -14.64 -9.87 -26.41
N SER A 173 -14.36 -10.36 -25.20
CA SER A 173 -15.25 -11.30 -24.49
C SER A 173 -16.52 -10.66 -23.89
N GLY A 174 -16.64 -9.33 -23.99
CA GLY A 174 -17.72 -8.57 -23.34
C GLY A 174 -17.47 -8.35 -21.84
N TRP A 175 -16.20 -8.42 -21.41
CA TRP A 175 -15.82 -8.02 -20.06
C TRP A 175 -16.23 -6.56 -19.80
N ASP A 176 -16.77 -6.29 -18.61
CA ASP A 176 -17.18 -4.95 -18.22
C ASP A 176 -15.96 -4.05 -18.03
N ILE A 177 -15.76 -3.14 -18.99
CA ILE A 177 -14.59 -2.26 -19.10
C ILE A 177 -14.38 -1.32 -17.91
N ASP A 178 -15.44 -1.06 -17.14
CA ASP A 178 -15.41 -0.17 -15.98
C ASP A 178 -15.25 -0.94 -14.65
N THR A 179 -15.17 -2.27 -14.68
CA THR A 179 -14.94 -3.06 -13.47
C THR A 179 -13.60 -2.65 -12.84
N PRO A 180 -13.59 -2.23 -11.56
CA PRO A 180 -12.35 -1.91 -10.86
C PRO A 180 -11.43 -3.13 -10.76
N CYS A 181 -10.15 -2.94 -11.12
CA CYS A 181 -9.06 -3.85 -10.85
C CYS A 181 -8.48 -3.65 -9.44
N GLU A 182 -7.31 -4.24 -9.20
CA GLU A 182 -6.53 -4.04 -7.98
C GLU A 182 -6.37 -2.55 -7.64
N PHE A 183 -6.35 -2.25 -6.34
CA PHE A 183 -6.31 -0.89 -5.78
C PHE A 183 -7.56 -0.03 -6.04
N ASN A 184 -8.68 -0.66 -6.40
CA ASN A 184 -9.95 0.02 -6.68
C ASN A 184 -9.82 1.05 -7.82
N GLN A 185 -9.03 0.69 -8.85
CA GLN A 185 -8.82 1.50 -10.04
C GLN A 185 -9.46 0.84 -11.26
N THR A 186 -9.98 1.60 -12.23
CA THR A 186 -10.49 1.01 -13.48
C THR A 186 -9.35 0.67 -14.44
N LEU A 187 -9.63 -0.12 -15.48
CA LEU A 187 -8.62 -0.50 -16.47
C LEU A 187 -8.03 0.72 -17.19
N ILE A 188 -8.85 1.75 -17.45
CA ILE A 188 -8.36 2.98 -18.07
C ILE A 188 -7.43 3.76 -17.14
N GLN A 189 -7.74 3.86 -15.84
CA GLN A 189 -6.87 4.56 -14.88
C GLN A 189 -5.48 3.95 -14.84
N ARG A 190 -5.37 2.62 -14.87
CA ARG A 190 -4.09 1.92 -14.92
C ARG A 190 -3.38 2.05 -16.25
N ALA A 191 -4.10 1.96 -17.37
CA ALA A 191 -3.52 2.17 -18.70
C ALA A 191 -2.95 3.58 -18.84
N SER A 192 -3.67 4.58 -18.33
CA SER A 192 -3.25 5.99 -18.27
C SER A 192 -2.06 6.21 -17.33
N LEU A 193 -1.98 5.49 -16.21
CA LEU A 193 -0.83 5.50 -15.30
C LEU A 193 0.43 4.96 -15.99
N ALA A 194 0.30 3.82 -16.68
CA ALA A 194 1.41 3.12 -17.36
C ALA A 194 1.76 3.69 -18.75
N ASP A 195 1.06 4.75 -19.17
CA ASP A 195 1.15 5.35 -20.50
C ASP A 195 1.00 4.36 -21.67
N ARG A 196 0.12 3.37 -21.51
CA ARG A 196 -0.19 2.39 -22.57
C ARG A 196 -1.19 3.00 -23.54
N VAL A 197 -0.70 3.92 -24.37
CA VAL A 197 -1.45 4.76 -25.33
C VAL A 197 -2.47 3.93 -26.12
N TRP A 198 -2.07 2.80 -26.71
CA TRP A 198 -2.97 1.97 -27.51
C TRP A 198 -4.18 1.47 -26.70
N LEU A 199 -3.97 1.11 -25.44
CA LEU A 199 -5.00 0.57 -24.56
C LEU A 199 -5.93 1.69 -24.10
N VAL A 200 -5.38 2.87 -23.79
CA VAL A 200 -6.18 4.07 -23.51
C VAL A 200 -7.08 4.40 -24.70
N GLU A 201 -6.54 4.43 -25.93
CA GLU A 201 -7.33 4.65 -27.14
C GLU A 201 -8.43 3.60 -27.32
N GLU A 202 -8.12 2.33 -27.11
CA GLU A 202 -9.07 1.24 -27.27
C GLU A 202 -10.20 1.29 -26.23
N LEU A 203 -9.88 1.61 -24.98
CA LEU A 203 -10.87 1.74 -23.91
C LEU A 203 -11.79 2.94 -24.15
N ILE A 204 -11.25 4.08 -24.60
CA ILE A 204 -12.04 5.24 -25.01
C ILE A 204 -13.00 4.86 -26.14
N LYS A 205 -12.53 4.15 -27.18
CA LYS A 205 -13.38 3.69 -28.30
C LYS A 205 -14.51 2.78 -27.84
N ARG A 206 -14.28 1.99 -26.80
CA ARG A 206 -15.28 1.09 -26.20
C ARG A 206 -16.20 1.78 -25.19
N GLY A 207 -16.01 3.07 -24.94
CA GLY A 207 -16.87 3.87 -24.07
C GLY A 207 -16.56 3.72 -22.58
N ALA A 208 -15.31 3.44 -22.21
CA ALA A 208 -14.90 3.39 -20.81
C ALA A 208 -15.13 4.75 -20.12
N LYS A 209 -15.51 4.70 -18.84
CA LYS A 209 -15.60 5.89 -18.00
C LYS A 209 -14.22 6.46 -17.73
N LEU A 210 -14.06 7.76 -17.94
CA LEU A 210 -12.76 8.43 -17.88
C LEU A 210 -12.42 8.97 -16.48
N ASP A 211 -13.31 8.79 -15.50
CA ASP A 211 -13.15 9.28 -14.13
C ASP A 211 -11.82 8.82 -13.53
N GLY A 212 -11.08 9.75 -12.94
CA GLY A 212 -9.80 9.56 -12.26
C GLY A 212 -8.62 9.27 -13.19
N ALA A 213 -8.82 9.11 -14.50
CA ALA A 213 -7.74 8.77 -15.43
C ALA A 213 -6.74 9.92 -15.63
N ILE A 214 -7.22 11.18 -15.65
CA ILE A 214 -6.37 12.38 -15.76
C ILE A 214 -5.38 12.44 -14.58
N GLU A 215 -5.85 12.18 -13.35
CA GLU A 215 -4.98 12.20 -12.16
C GLU A 215 -3.83 11.18 -12.30
N GLN A 216 -4.13 9.97 -12.80
CA GLN A 216 -3.12 8.94 -12.98
C GLN A 216 -2.05 9.36 -14.00
N SER A 217 -2.44 9.97 -15.11
CA SER A 217 -1.47 10.47 -16.10
C SER A 217 -0.57 11.59 -15.55
N ILE A 218 -1.09 12.44 -14.66
CA ILE A 218 -0.28 13.49 -14.01
C ILE A 218 0.73 12.91 -13.02
N ASN A 219 0.35 11.87 -12.27
CA ASN A 219 1.21 11.26 -11.24
C ASN A 219 2.53 10.73 -11.84
N LEU A 220 2.49 10.06 -12.99
CA LEU A 220 3.66 9.44 -13.63
C LEU A 220 4.14 10.11 -14.93
N ASN A 221 3.67 11.32 -15.25
CA ASN A 221 4.06 12.05 -16.47
C ASN A 221 3.66 11.36 -17.79
N SER A 222 2.54 10.65 -17.80
CA SER A 222 2.00 9.93 -18.96
C SER A 222 1.27 10.89 -19.91
N PHE A 223 2.03 11.76 -20.59
CA PHE A 223 1.50 12.93 -21.29
C PHE A 223 0.72 12.57 -22.56
N GLU A 224 1.06 11.48 -23.23
CA GLU A 224 0.37 10.94 -24.39
C GLU A 224 -1.03 10.46 -23.98
N SER A 225 -1.12 9.69 -22.90
CA SER A 225 -2.40 9.31 -22.30
C SER A 225 -3.21 10.54 -21.84
N LEU A 226 -2.56 11.53 -21.21
CA LEU A 226 -3.23 12.77 -20.79
C LEU A 226 -3.88 13.49 -21.98
N LYS A 227 -3.16 13.63 -23.11
CA LYS A 227 -3.70 14.25 -24.33
C LYS A 227 -4.91 13.49 -24.89
N LEU A 228 -4.84 12.16 -24.91
CA LEU A 228 -5.94 11.32 -25.39
C LEU A 228 -7.18 11.47 -24.52
N LEU A 229 -7.02 11.44 -23.20
CA LEU A 229 -8.11 11.61 -22.25
C LEU A 229 -8.78 12.98 -22.40
N LEU A 230 -7.99 14.05 -22.50
CA LEU A 230 -8.50 15.42 -22.70
C LEU A 230 -9.22 15.54 -24.05
N SER A 231 -8.66 14.99 -25.12
CA SER A 231 -9.30 14.94 -26.45
C SER A 231 -10.61 14.16 -26.46
N ALA A 232 -10.72 13.14 -25.60
CA ALA A 232 -11.91 12.32 -25.44
C ALA A 232 -12.99 12.95 -24.53
N GLY A 233 -12.76 14.16 -24.01
CA GLY A 233 -13.72 14.87 -23.16
C GLY A 233 -13.73 14.40 -21.71
N ALA A 234 -12.62 13.83 -21.21
CA ALA A 234 -12.47 13.60 -19.77
C ALA A 234 -12.66 14.93 -19.02
N ASN A 235 -13.28 14.87 -17.84
CA ASN A 235 -13.58 16.06 -17.06
C ASN A 235 -12.29 16.74 -16.59
N ILE A 236 -11.91 17.83 -17.26
CA ILE A 236 -10.68 18.57 -16.98
C ILE A 236 -10.67 19.24 -15.60
N GLU A 237 -11.83 19.38 -14.96
CA GLU A 237 -12.01 19.95 -13.62
C GLU A 237 -12.35 18.88 -12.57
N GLU A 238 -12.10 17.60 -12.85
CA GLU A 238 -12.34 16.52 -11.89
C GLU A 238 -11.52 16.71 -10.61
N LEU A 239 -12.20 16.77 -9.47
CA LEU A 239 -11.55 16.90 -8.19
C LEU A 239 -10.99 15.55 -7.73
N ASN A 240 -9.72 15.53 -7.38
CA ASN A 240 -9.12 14.33 -6.80
C ASN A 240 -9.51 14.13 -5.32
N LYS A 241 -8.96 13.10 -4.68
CA LYS A 241 -9.21 12.79 -3.26
C LYS A 241 -8.79 13.89 -2.28
N GLN A 242 -7.97 14.84 -2.74
CA GLN A 242 -7.51 16.00 -1.97
C GLN A 242 -8.27 17.28 -2.35
N SER A 243 -9.37 17.15 -3.09
CA SER A 243 -10.18 18.27 -3.60
C SER A 243 -9.41 19.22 -4.52
N TYR A 244 -8.36 18.76 -5.18
CA TYR A 244 -7.63 19.55 -6.18
C TYR A 244 -8.12 19.24 -7.59
N THR A 245 -8.21 20.28 -8.43
CA THR A 245 -8.32 20.10 -9.88
C THR A 245 -7.01 19.56 -10.45
N PRO A 246 -7.03 18.97 -11.67
CA PRO A 246 -5.83 18.50 -12.35
C PRO A 246 -4.77 19.60 -12.52
N LEU A 247 -5.20 20.85 -12.77
CA LEU A 247 -4.29 21.99 -12.92
C LEU A 247 -3.60 22.34 -11.59
N GLN A 248 -4.37 22.42 -10.50
CA GLN A 248 -3.81 22.64 -9.15
C GLN A 248 -2.80 21.53 -8.79
N LYS A 249 -3.18 20.27 -9.01
CA LYS A 249 -2.28 19.12 -8.76
C LYS A 249 -0.98 19.23 -9.55
N SER A 250 -1.06 19.60 -10.83
CA SER A 250 0.09 19.76 -11.72
C SER A 250 1.04 20.88 -11.26
N VAL A 251 0.49 22.01 -10.77
CA VAL A 251 1.29 23.10 -10.20
C VAL A 251 1.95 22.66 -8.89
N ILE A 252 1.20 22.04 -7.96
CA ILE A 252 1.71 21.57 -6.67
C ILE A 252 2.87 20.58 -6.86
N ALA A 253 2.75 19.70 -7.86
CA ALA A 253 3.73 18.68 -8.20
C ALA A 253 4.84 19.17 -9.16
N ASN A 254 4.85 20.47 -9.52
CA ASN A 254 5.83 21.08 -10.44
C ASN A 254 5.93 20.34 -11.79
N LYS A 255 4.79 20.04 -12.42
CA LYS A 255 4.68 19.30 -13.68
C LYS A 255 4.42 20.24 -14.85
N LEU A 256 5.44 20.94 -15.33
CA LEU A 256 5.32 21.96 -16.38
C LEU A 256 4.54 21.48 -17.61
N LYS A 257 4.84 20.27 -18.10
CA LYS A 257 4.18 19.76 -19.31
C LYS A 257 2.70 19.46 -19.10
N ALA A 258 2.32 18.98 -17.92
CA ALA A 258 0.91 18.79 -17.58
C ALA A 258 0.18 20.13 -17.47
N VAL A 259 0.79 21.15 -16.87
CA VAL A 259 0.24 22.52 -16.82
C VAL A 259 -0.02 23.05 -18.24
N GLN A 260 0.95 22.92 -19.14
CA GLN A 260 0.79 23.33 -20.54
C GLN A 260 -0.39 22.62 -21.20
N LEU A 261 -0.44 21.28 -21.11
CA LEU A 261 -1.50 20.49 -21.74
C LEU A 261 -2.88 20.81 -21.18
N LEU A 262 -3.01 20.99 -19.87
CA LEU A 262 -4.31 21.31 -19.26
C LEU A 262 -4.79 22.69 -19.73
N LEU A 263 -3.91 23.69 -19.81
CA LEU A 263 -4.27 25.02 -20.30
C LEU A 263 -4.53 25.05 -21.80
N GLU A 264 -3.83 24.23 -22.59
CA GLU A 264 -4.11 24.03 -24.02
C GLU A 264 -5.53 23.48 -24.26
N TYR A 265 -6.12 22.80 -23.27
CA TYR A 265 -7.49 22.27 -23.30
C TYR A 265 -8.44 23.09 -22.40
N ASP A 266 -8.15 24.38 -22.20
CA ASP A 266 -9.01 25.35 -21.51
C ASP A 266 -9.31 25.04 -20.03
N ALA A 267 -8.37 24.39 -19.31
CA ALA A 267 -8.50 24.24 -17.86
C ALA A 267 -8.62 25.60 -17.16
N ASN A 268 -9.53 25.69 -16.19
CA ASN A 268 -9.78 26.92 -15.46
C ASN A 268 -8.61 27.27 -14.54
N LYS A 269 -7.79 28.22 -14.97
CA LYS A 269 -6.65 28.72 -14.21
C LYS A 269 -6.98 29.56 -12.97
N ASN A 270 -8.24 29.93 -12.77
CA ASN A 270 -8.71 30.76 -11.67
C ASN A 270 -9.45 29.97 -10.58
N VAL A 271 -9.38 28.63 -10.60
CA VAL A 271 -9.91 27.80 -9.52
C VAL A 271 -9.18 28.12 -8.21
N ILE A 272 -9.90 28.07 -7.10
CA ILE A 272 -9.32 28.31 -5.77
C ILE A 272 -9.28 26.99 -4.99
N ASP A 273 -8.22 26.81 -4.21
CA ASP A 273 -8.11 25.67 -3.30
C ASP A 273 -8.81 25.93 -1.95
N GLU A 274 -8.64 25.01 -0.99
CA GLU A 274 -9.23 25.14 0.35
C GLU A 274 -8.70 26.34 1.16
N PHE A 275 -7.55 26.90 0.77
CA PHE A 275 -6.95 28.10 1.38
C PHE A 275 -7.36 29.38 0.66
N GLY A 276 -8.12 29.27 -0.44
CA GLY A 276 -8.51 30.39 -1.29
C GLY A 276 -7.44 30.79 -2.31
N ASP A 277 -6.38 29.99 -2.47
CA ASP A 277 -5.28 30.29 -3.39
C ASP A 277 -5.61 29.77 -4.80
N THR A 278 -5.34 30.62 -5.79
CA THR A 278 -5.32 30.25 -7.21
C THR A 278 -4.07 29.43 -7.56
N PRO A 279 -4.07 28.65 -8.67
CA PRO A 279 -2.86 28.01 -9.19
C PRO A 279 -1.66 28.96 -9.31
N LEU A 280 -1.87 30.22 -9.69
CA LEU A 280 -0.82 31.23 -9.78
C LEU A 280 -0.26 31.60 -8.39
N GLU A 281 -1.12 31.80 -7.40
CA GLU A 281 -0.71 32.09 -6.02
C GLU A 281 0.04 30.92 -5.40
N THR A 282 -0.44 29.68 -5.61
CA THR A 282 0.28 28.47 -5.21
C THR A 282 1.68 28.39 -5.84
N ALA A 283 1.80 28.72 -7.13
CA ALA A 283 3.07 28.71 -7.85
C ALA A 283 4.04 29.79 -7.31
N LEU A 284 3.54 30.99 -7.05
CA LEU A 284 4.32 32.10 -6.45
C LEU A 284 4.82 31.75 -5.05
N PHE A 285 3.99 31.11 -4.22
CA PHE A 285 4.38 30.64 -2.88
C PHE A 285 5.47 29.56 -2.94
N LYS A 286 5.45 28.71 -3.97
CA LYS A 286 6.44 27.65 -4.21
C LYS A 286 7.68 28.12 -4.99
N LYS A 287 7.77 29.40 -5.36
CA LYS A 287 8.90 29.94 -6.12
C LYS A 287 10.24 29.58 -5.46
N GLY A 288 11.16 29.00 -6.23
CA GLY A 288 12.45 28.50 -5.74
C GLY A 288 12.46 27.04 -5.27
N LYS A 289 11.33 26.32 -5.31
CA LYS A 289 11.22 24.89 -4.93
C LYS A 289 11.18 23.91 -6.12
N GLY A 290 11.64 24.32 -7.30
CA GLY A 290 11.66 23.46 -8.49
C GLY A 290 12.29 24.14 -9.70
N VAL A 291 12.80 23.35 -10.65
CA VAL A 291 13.48 23.83 -11.87
C VAL A 291 12.52 24.57 -12.79
N ASP A 292 11.27 24.11 -12.90
CA ASP A 292 10.30 24.61 -13.87
C ASP A 292 9.28 25.62 -13.30
N MET A 293 9.34 25.93 -12.00
CA MET A 293 8.30 26.73 -11.32
C MET A 293 8.22 28.16 -11.88
N GLU A 294 9.35 28.73 -12.30
CA GLU A 294 9.37 30.06 -12.92
C GLU A 294 8.63 30.08 -14.25
N GLU A 295 8.73 29.00 -15.02
CA GLU A 295 8.04 28.87 -16.31
C GLU A 295 6.54 28.64 -16.11
N ILE A 296 6.16 27.82 -15.11
CA ILE A 296 4.77 27.64 -14.71
C ILE A 296 4.14 28.99 -14.33
N ILE A 297 4.84 29.82 -13.54
CA ILE A 297 4.36 31.17 -13.18
C ILE A 297 4.11 32.02 -14.43
N LYS A 298 5.06 32.06 -15.38
CA LYS A 298 4.90 32.83 -16.62
C LYS A 298 3.71 32.34 -17.44
N ILE A 299 3.51 31.03 -17.55
CA ILE A 299 2.40 30.45 -18.31
C ILE A 299 1.07 30.82 -17.68
N LEU A 300 0.93 30.70 -16.35
CA LEU A 300 -0.31 31.05 -15.65
C LEU A 300 -0.64 32.55 -15.73
N GLN A 301 0.38 33.41 -15.77
CA GLN A 301 0.22 34.85 -15.98
C GLN A 301 -0.28 35.21 -17.38
N ASN A 302 0.14 34.47 -18.41
CA ASN A 302 -0.07 34.82 -19.82
C ASN A 302 -1.16 34.01 -20.55
N SER A 303 -1.65 32.93 -19.94
CA SER A 303 -2.75 32.09 -20.46
C SER A 303 -4.12 32.77 -20.38
#